data_AF-A0A2E4E0P2-F1
#
_entry.id   AF-A0A2E4E0P2-F1
#
_cell.length_a   1.000
_cell.length_b   1.000
_cell.length_c   1.000
_cell.angle_alpha   90.00
_cell.angle_beta   90.00
_cell.angle_gamma   90.00
#
_symmetry.space_group_name_H-M   'P 1'
#
loop_
_entity.id
_entity.type
_entity.pdbx_description
1 polymer ?
#
loop_
_entity_poly.entity_id
_entity_poly.type
_entity_poly.pdbx_seq_one_letter_code
_entity_poly.pdbx_strand_id
1 'polypeptide(L)'
;MPVTTRNQAANGIILGTLIDRSGSMDEMNPVETVNAINQVISEQSEQGDITYFGGSFDSHYTMFIDGAKSPIRKITVKDIEPRGITALYSAMGNFINDISEKAPVGVRVVIVVLTDGMNNSHPDSWTSSNIRSLVTDKREKDNWEFIFMGANQDAILVGEDLGVPKNSSVTFSYSSQGVQSALRCMSDAVTRTRNGKNSEIEFTQQERFESSCVEPHSNNMPERCNAYSPEQDDMESQNY
;
A
#
# COMPACT_ATOMS: atom_id res chain seq x y z
N MET A 1 21.60 -20.40 14.79
CA MET A 1 20.40 -19.65 15.23
C MET A 1 19.18 -20.42 14.74
N PRO A 2 18.21 -20.79 15.58
CA PRO A 2 16.98 -21.36 15.05
C PRO A 2 16.21 -20.25 14.32
N VAL A 3 15.83 -20.52 13.08
CA VAL A 3 14.84 -19.74 12.33
C VAL A 3 13.55 -19.79 13.14
N THR A 4 13.07 -18.64 13.59
CA THR A 4 11.80 -18.54 14.30
C THR A 4 10.71 -19.03 13.35
N THR A 5 10.25 -20.26 13.57
CA THR A 5 9.08 -20.82 12.89
C THR A 5 7.93 -19.84 13.08
N ARG A 6 7.42 -19.27 11.98
CA ARG A 6 6.23 -18.42 11.95
C ARG A 6 5.04 -19.24 12.46
N ASN A 7 4.87 -19.25 13.77
CA ASN A 7 3.90 -20.09 14.46
C ASN A 7 2.52 -19.42 14.35
N GLN A 8 1.57 -20.13 13.76
CA GLN A 8 0.16 -19.80 13.73
C GLN A 8 -0.37 -19.65 15.18
N ALA A 9 -0.81 -18.45 15.58
CA ALA A 9 -1.88 -18.22 16.57
C ALA A 9 -2.06 -16.71 16.87
N ALA A 10 -2.72 -16.00 15.97
CA ALA A 10 -3.62 -14.89 16.24
C ALA A 10 -4.21 -14.49 14.88
N ASN A 11 -5.49 -14.73 14.66
CA ASN A 11 -6.14 -14.57 13.35
C ASN A 11 -6.38 -13.09 13.01
N GLY A 12 -5.49 -12.20 13.47
CA GLY A 12 -5.63 -10.76 13.42
C GLY A 12 -4.39 -10.05 12.91
N ILE A 13 -4.62 -8.95 12.19
CA ILE A 13 -3.55 -8.11 11.65
C ILE A 13 -3.70 -6.68 12.18
N ILE A 14 -2.59 -5.94 12.15
CA ILE A 14 -2.64 -4.48 12.15
C ILE A 14 -2.53 -4.01 10.70
N LEU A 15 -3.46 -3.17 10.26
CA LEU A 15 -3.41 -2.52 8.96
C LEU A 15 -3.27 -1.01 9.16
N GLY A 16 -2.15 -0.45 8.72
CA GLY A 16 -1.90 0.99 8.72
C GLY A 16 -1.92 1.53 7.30
N THR A 17 -2.77 2.50 6.99
CA THR A 17 -2.69 3.23 5.71
C THR A 17 -2.19 4.66 5.95
N LEU A 18 -1.12 5.03 5.25
CA LEU A 18 -0.58 6.38 5.21
C LEU A 18 -0.86 6.98 3.84
N ILE A 19 -1.72 7.99 3.80
CA ILE A 19 -2.28 8.55 2.56
C ILE A 19 -1.70 9.93 2.33
N ASP A 20 -1.08 10.14 1.19
CA ASP A 20 -0.67 11.45 0.72
C ASP A 20 -1.93 12.30 0.46
N ARG A 21 -1.90 13.53 0.94
CA ARG A 21 -2.88 14.56 0.66
C ARG A 21 -2.18 15.86 0.29
N SER A 22 -1.01 15.77 -0.34
CA SER A 22 -0.32 16.91 -0.92
C SER A 22 -1.13 17.50 -2.08
N GLY A 23 -0.79 18.72 -2.52
CA GLY A 23 -1.54 19.40 -3.59
C GLY A 23 -1.56 18.65 -4.93
N SER A 24 -0.62 17.74 -5.21
CA SER A 24 -0.64 16.90 -6.42
C SER A 24 -1.81 15.90 -6.42
N MET A 25 -2.24 15.47 -5.23
CA MET A 25 -3.36 14.53 -5.07
C MET A 25 -4.72 15.12 -5.47
N ASP A 26 -4.80 16.43 -5.80
CA ASP A 26 -6.03 17.08 -6.30
C ASP A 26 -6.47 16.52 -7.67
N GLU A 27 -5.55 15.90 -8.43
CA GLU A 27 -5.89 15.19 -9.67
C GLU A 27 -6.66 13.88 -9.42
N MET A 28 -6.59 13.34 -8.19
CA MET A 28 -7.31 12.13 -7.80
C MET A 28 -8.67 12.47 -7.20
N ASN A 29 -9.70 11.70 -7.54
CA ASN A 29 -11.03 11.91 -6.95
C ASN A 29 -11.04 11.45 -5.47
N PRO A 30 -11.13 12.38 -4.48
CA PRO A 30 -11.01 12.01 -3.07
C PRO A 30 -12.19 11.18 -2.57
N VAL A 31 -13.38 11.30 -3.18
CA VAL A 31 -14.55 10.50 -2.83
C VAL A 31 -14.31 9.04 -3.20
N GLU A 32 -13.80 8.79 -4.41
CA GLU A 32 -13.52 7.44 -4.90
C GLU A 32 -12.37 6.79 -4.11
N THR A 33 -11.32 7.55 -3.79
CA THR A 33 -10.21 7.08 -2.95
C THR A 33 -10.72 6.67 -1.56
N VAL A 34 -11.53 7.51 -0.91
CA VAL A 34 -12.12 7.19 0.40
C VAL A 34 -13.05 5.99 0.33
N ASN A 35 -13.87 5.87 -0.72
CA ASN A 35 -14.76 4.72 -0.91
C ASN A 35 -13.96 3.42 -1.04
N ALA A 36 -12.92 3.42 -1.87
CA ALA A 36 -12.06 2.27 -2.07
C ALA A 36 -11.33 1.86 -0.78
N ILE A 37 -10.79 2.81 -0.01
CA ILE A 37 -10.12 2.49 1.26
C ILE A 37 -11.13 1.95 2.30
N ASN A 38 -12.31 2.55 2.39
CA ASN A 38 -13.37 2.03 3.27
C ASN A 38 -13.80 0.61 2.87
N GLN A 39 -13.82 0.29 1.58
CA GLN A 39 -14.08 -1.06 1.09
C GLN A 39 -12.97 -2.03 1.54
N VAL A 40 -11.69 -1.67 1.37
CA VAL A 40 -10.57 -2.49 1.87
C VAL A 40 -10.71 -2.77 3.36
N ILE A 41 -11.03 -1.75 4.17
CA ILE A 41 -11.21 -1.93 5.62
C ILE A 41 -12.35 -2.90 5.92
N SER A 42 -13.47 -2.81 5.19
CA SER A 42 -14.60 -3.72 5.34
C SER A 42 -14.19 -5.16 5.00
N GLU A 43 -13.60 -5.37 3.82
CA GLU A 43 -13.14 -6.69 3.36
C GLU A 43 -12.15 -7.31 4.34
N GLN A 44 -11.16 -6.53 4.81
CA GLN A 44 -10.18 -7.02 5.78
C GLN A 44 -10.78 -7.31 7.16
N SER A 45 -11.85 -6.62 7.54
CA SER A 45 -12.62 -6.92 8.75
C SER A 45 -13.41 -8.22 8.64
N GLU A 46 -13.83 -8.59 7.43
CA GLU A 46 -14.52 -9.86 7.15
C GLU A 46 -13.56 -11.06 7.15
N GLN A 47 -12.27 -10.84 6.85
CA GLN A 47 -11.22 -11.88 6.93
C GLN A 47 -10.80 -12.22 8.37
N GLY A 48 -11.27 -11.46 9.38
CA GLY A 48 -11.02 -11.71 10.81
C GLY A 48 -10.61 -10.46 11.57
N ASP A 49 -9.98 -10.64 12.74
CA ASP A 49 -9.60 -9.52 13.61
C ASP A 49 -8.71 -8.50 12.91
N ILE A 50 -9.01 -7.22 13.07
CA ILE A 50 -8.24 -6.12 12.52
C ILE A 50 -8.12 -5.01 13.56
N THR A 51 -6.91 -4.45 13.67
CA THR A 51 -6.68 -3.14 14.30
C THR A 51 -6.18 -2.20 13.22
N TYR A 52 -6.93 -1.12 12.98
CA TYR A 52 -6.67 -0.21 11.88
C TYR A 52 -6.06 1.11 12.38
N PHE A 53 -5.07 1.60 11.63
CA PHE A 53 -4.47 2.92 11.79
C PHE A 53 -4.61 3.69 10.48
N GLY A 54 -5.09 4.92 10.57
CA GLY A 54 -5.27 5.81 9.42
C GLY A 54 -4.46 7.07 9.62
N GLY A 55 -3.46 7.28 8.77
CA GLY A 55 -2.63 8.47 8.70
C GLY A 55 -2.81 9.19 7.36
N SER A 56 -2.73 10.50 7.39
CA SER A 56 -2.66 11.35 6.21
C SER A 56 -1.44 12.28 6.32
N PHE A 57 -0.88 12.71 5.20
CA PHE A 57 0.24 13.63 5.25
C PHE A 57 0.28 14.62 4.09
N ASP A 58 0.80 15.80 4.40
CA ASP A 58 1.16 16.85 3.45
C ASP A 58 2.56 17.36 3.85
N SER A 59 2.70 18.67 4.09
CA SER A 59 3.81 19.24 4.87
C SER A 59 3.85 18.70 6.30
N HIS A 60 2.73 18.18 6.81
CA HIS A 60 2.60 17.61 8.15
C HIS A 60 1.90 16.26 8.11
N TYR A 61 2.34 15.36 8.97
CA TYR A 61 1.66 14.10 9.26
C TYR A 61 0.50 14.30 10.25
N THR A 62 -0.59 13.57 10.04
CA THR A 62 -1.76 13.56 10.93
C THR A 62 -2.34 12.16 11.02
N MET A 63 -2.44 11.61 12.24
CA MET A 63 -3.18 10.39 12.50
C MET A 63 -4.66 10.71 12.73
N PHE A 64 -5.54 10.17 11.89
CA PHE A 64 -6.99 10.39 11.98
C PHE A 64 -7.74 9.19 12.55
N ILE A 65 -7.15 7.99 12.52
CA ILE A 65 -7.60 6.81 13.27
C ILE A 65 -6.38 6.19 13.97
N ASP A 66 -6.49 6.04 15.29
CA ASP A 66 -5.43 5.52 16.16
C ASP A 66 -5.85 4.18 16.78
N GLY A 67 -5.49 3.07 16.12
CA GLY A 67 -5.67 1.72 16.66
C GLY A 67 -7.13 1.27 16.86
N ALA A 68 -8.01 1.56 15.92
CA ALA A 68 -9.43 1.18 16.01
C ALA A 68 -9.65 -0.29 15.64
N LYS A 69 -10.46 -1.00 16.42
CA LYS A 69 -10.96 -2.36 16.08
C LYS A 69 -12.33 -2.26 15.42
N SER A 70 -12.74 -3.32 14.70
CA SER A 70 -14.06 -3.38 14.08
C SER A 70 -15.19 -3.27 15.14
N PRO A 71 -16.23 -2.44 14.94
CA PRO A 71 -16.47 -1.61 13.75
C PRO A 71 -15.60 -0.35 13.71
N ILE A 72 -14.89 -0.16 12.59
CA ILE A 72 -14.04 1.01 12.35
C ILE A 72 -14.89 2.12 11.71
N ARG A 73 -14.72 3.38 12.14
CA ARG A 73 -15.42 4.51 11.51
C ARG A 73 -15.05 4.62 10.03
N LYS A 74 -15.99 5.07 9.20
CA LYS A 74 -15.64 5.41 7.82
C LYS A 74 -14.62 6.55 7.79
N ILE A 75 -13.64 6.42 6.92
CA ILE A 75 -12.80 7.52 6.46
C ILE A 75 -13.70 8.45 5.63
N THR A 76 -13.41 9.74 5.68
CA THR A 76 -14.13 10.79 4.96
C THR A 76 -13.17 11.60 4.11
N VAL A 77 -13.68 12.36 3.14
CA VAL A 77 -12.86 13.27 2.32
C VAL A 77 -12.03 14.24 3.16
N LYS A 78 -12.56 14.67 4.32
CA LYS A 78 -11.83 15.55 5.25
C LYS A 78 -10.56 14.92 5.82
N ASP A 79 -10.51 13.60 5.92
CA ASP A 79 -9.32 12.89 6.41
C ASP A 79 -8.17 12.95 5.37
N ILE A 80 -8.48 13.16 4.08
CA ILE A 80 -7.50 13.12 2.96
C ILE A 80 -7.56 14.33 2.03
N GLU A 81 -8.11 15.46 2.49
CA GLU A 81 -8.30 16.66 1.66
C GLU A 81 -6.95 17.23 1.16
N PRO A 82 -6.73 17.34 -0.17
CA PRO A 82 -5.45 17.79 -0.74
C PRO A 82 -5.02 19.20 -0.30
N ARG A 83 -3.76 19.36 0.09
CA ARG A 83 -3.12 20.63 0.49
C ARG A 83 -1.61 20.48 0.62
N GLY A 84 -0.87 21.59 0.53
CA GLY A 84 0.55 21.62 0.90
C GLY A 84 1.46 20.79 -0.03
N ILE A 85 2.60 20.35 0.52
CA ILE A 85 3.65 19.62 -0.21
C ILE A 85 3.75 18.16 0.28
N THR A 86 4.65 17.37 -0.26
CA THR A 86 4.83 15.94 0.02
C THR A 86 6.00 15.72 1.01
N ALA A 87 5.73 15.67 2.32
CA ALA A 87 6.72 15.32 3.34
C ALA A 87 6.73 13.82 3.67
N LEU A 88 6.96 13.00 2.64
CA LEU A 88 6.86 11.54 2.70
C LEU A 88 7.76 10.92 3.78
N TYR A 89 9.01 11.37 3.90
CA TYR A 89 9.97 10.73 4.81
C TYR A 89 9.58 10.95 6.27
N SER A 90 9.24 12.19 6.65
CA SER A 90 8.80 12.48 8.02
C SER A 90 7.48 11.79 8.34
N ALA A 91 6.55 11.73 7.38
CA ALA A 91 5.30 11.03 7.55
C ALA A 91 5.49 9.51 7.78
N MET A 92 6.31 8.85 6.97
CA MET A 92 6.61 7.42 7.15
C MET A 92 7.28 7.15 8.49
N GLY A 93 8.31 7.93 8.84
CA GLY A 93 9.04 7.75 10.09
C GLY A 93 8.13 7.89 11.31
N ASN A 94 7.31 8.95 11.35
CA ASN A 94 6.38 9.19 12.45
C ASN A 94 5.28 8.12 12.51
N PHE A 95 4.70 7.74 11.37
CA PHE A 95 3.64 6.72 11.33
C PHE A 95 4.13 5.34 11.77
N ILE A 96 5.33 4.93 11.35
CA ILE A 96 5.94 3.67 11.78
C ILE A 96 6.21 3.69 13.29
N ASN A 97 6.73 4.79 13.82
CA ASN A 97 6.99 4.92 15.25
C ASN A 97 5.70 4.85 16.06
N ASP A 98 4.68 5.62 15.69
CA ASP A 98 3.39 5.65 16.38
C ASP A 98 2.71 4.27 16.44
N ILE A 99 2.75 3.52 15.33
CA ILE A 99 2.22 2.16 15.29
C ILE A 99 3.10 1.22 16.12
N SER A 100 4.43 1.37 16.05
CA SER A 100 5.36 0.51 16.78
C SER A 100 5.21 0.62 18.29
N GLU A 101 4.81 1.78 18.81
CA GLU A 101 4.55 1.96 20.25
C GLU A 101 3.31 1.19 20.73
N LYS A 102 2.38 0.89 19.81
CA LYS A 102 1.06 0.30 20.13
C LYS A 102 0.92 -1.14 19.65
N ALA A 103 1.73 -1.54 18.66
CA ALA A 103 1.68 -2.86 18.07
C ALA A 103 2.15 -3.92 19.07
N PRO A 104 1.33 -4.94 19.40
CA PRO A 104 1.78 -6.05 20.22
C PRO A 104 2.86 -6.84 19.50
N VAL A 105 3.85 -7.34 20.26
CA VAL A 105 4.92 -8.18 19.72
C VAL A 105 4.33 -9.44 19.06
N GLY A 106 4.81 -9.76 17.86
CA GLY A 106 4.44 -10.96 17.11
C GLY A 106 3.15 -10.84 16.28
N VAL A 107 2.39 -9.74 16.42
CA VAL A 107 1.26 -9.45 15.52
C VAL A 107 1.79 -9.00 14.17
N ARG A 108 1.23 -9.52 13.08
CA ARG A 108 1.58 -9.06 11.73
C ARG A 108 1.08 -7.63 11.53
N VAL A 109 1.98 -6.74 11.13
CA VAL A 109 1.68 -5.34 10.79
C VAL A 109 1.84 -5.17 9.29
N VAL A 110 0.84 -4.58 8.62
CA VAL A 110 0.90 -4.21 7.21
C VAL A 110 0.78 -2.69 7.11
N ILE A 111 1.82 -2.05 6.59
CA ILE A 111 1.82 -0.61 6.33
C ILE A 111 1.65 -0.38 4.83
N VAL A 112 0.62 0.36 4.45
CA VAL A 112 0.33 0.77 3.08
C VAL A 112 0.61 2.25 2.95
N VAL A 113 1.50 2.63 2.04
CA VAL A 113 1.78 4.02 1.70
C VAL A 113 1.16 4.29 0.33
N LEU A 114 0.25 5.26 0.27
CA LEU A 114 -0.38 5.74 -0.96
C LEU A 114 0.09 7.16 -1.24
N THR A 115 0.78 7.37 -2.35
CA THR A 115 1.29 8.69 -2.75
C THR A 115 1.36 8.80 -4.26
N ASP A 116 1.30 10.02 -4.78
CA ASP A 116 1.50 10.32 -6.19
C ASP A 116 2.86 11.00 -6.46
N GLY A 117 3.51 11.49 -5.41
CA GLY A 117 4.69 12.34 -5.47
C GLY A 117 5.93 11.73 -4.82
N MET A 118 7.08 12.31 -5.15
CA MET A 118 8.33 12.12 -4.40
C MET A 118 8.40 13.11 -3.25
N ASN A 119 9.17 12.78 -2.20
CA ASN A 119 9.44 13.71 -1.11
C ASN A 119 9.99 15.04 -1.66
N ASN A 120 9.29 16.14 -1.40
CA ASN A 120 9.68 17.49 -1.83
C ASN A 120 9.65 18.51 -0.68
N SER A 121 9.57 18.02 0.56
CA SER A 121 9.71 18.84 1.75
C SER A 121 11.16 19.24 2.00
N HIS A 122 11.34 20.30 2.80
CA HIS A 122 12.65 20.61 3.35
C HIS A 122 13.23 19.41 4.11
N PRO A 123 14.57 19.27 4.14
CA PRO A 123 15.22 18.25 4.95
C PRO A 123 14.76 18.40 6.41
N ASP A 124 14.17 17.32 6.94
CA ASP A 124 13.88 17.16 8.36
C ASP A 124 14.84 16.12 8.94
N SER A 125 14.65 15.67 10.19
CA SER A 125 15.42 14.59 10.79
C SER A 125 15.35 13.25 10.03
N TRP A 126 14.41 13.13 9.09
CA TRP A 126 14.19 11.93 8.28
C TRP A 126 14.81 12.06 6.88
N THR A 127 15.62 11.06 6.52
CA THR A 127 16.19 10.90 5.18
C THR A 127 15.73 9.58 4.56
N SER A 128 15.81 9.42 3.24
CA SER A 128 15.50 8.14 2.59
C SER A 128 16.31 6.99 3.17
N SER A 129 17.60 7.22 3.44
CA SER A 129 18.47 6.21 4.07
C SER A 129 17.99 5.81 5.47
N ASN A 130 17.52 6.75 6.30
CA ASN A 130 17.03 6.39 7.63
C ASN A 130 15.67 5.68 7.56
N ILE A 131 14.80 6.06 6.62
CA ILE A 131 13.54 5.35 6.36
C ILE A 131 13.81 3.94 5.86
N ARG A 132 14.75 3.76 4.93
CA ARG A 132 15.18 2.45 4.47
C ARG A 132 15.65 1.55 5.61
N SER A 133 16.52 2.07 6.48
CA SER A 133 16.97 1.32 7.65
C SER A 133 15.80 0.94 8.57
N LEU A 134 14.88 1.88 8.84
CA LEU A 134 13.71 1.65 9.69
C LEU A 134 12.78 0.58 9.10
N VAL A 135 12.45 0.68 7.81
CA VAL A 135 11.59 -0.29 7.10
C VAL A 135 12.24 -1.67 7.10
N THR A 136 13.52 -1.77 6.74
CA THR A 136 14.25 -3.05 6.76
C THR A 136 14.24 -3.67 8.15
N ASP A 137 14.54 -2.89 9.20
CA ASP A 137 14.55 -3.38 10.57
C ASP A 137 13.17 -3.92 10.99
N LYS A 138 12.09 -3.20 10.69
CA LYS A 138 10.72 -3.65 10.98
C LYS A 138 10.35 -4.94 10.26
N ARG A 139 10.74 -5.07 9.00
CA ARG A 139 10.47 -6.28 8.21
C ARG A 139 11.22 -7.50 8.73
N GLU A 140 12.52 -7.34 9.00
CA GLU A 140 13.39 -8.45 9.39
C GLU A 140 13.18 -8.91 10.84
N LYS A 141 12.79 -7.99 11.74
CA LYS A 141 12.76 -8.24 13.18
C LYS A 141 11.35 -8.34 13.77
N ASP A 142 10.39 -7.59 13.21
CA ASP A 142 9.11 -7.34 13.90
C ASP A 142 7.89 -7.95 13.19
N ASN A 143 8.06 -8.70 12.09
CA ASN A 143 6.97 -9.28 11.27
C ASN A 143 6.09 -8.19 10.61
N TRP A 144 6.72 -7.11 10.15
CA TRP A 144 6.06 -6.05 9.40
C TRP A 144 6.19 -6.28 7.90
N GLU A 145 5.15 -5.90 7.17
CA GLU A 145 5.12 -5.87 5.71
C GLU A 145 4.80 -4.44 5.26
N PHE A 146 5.39 -4.03 4.14
CA PHE A 146 5.20 -2.69 3.60
C PHE A 146 4.74 -2.79 2.15
N ILE A 147 3.74 -1.98 1.82
CA ILE A 147 3.19 -1.84 0.48
C ILE A 147 3.38 -0.39 0.07
N PHE A 148 4.01 -0.17 -1.09
CA PHE A 148 4.18 1.16 -1.65
C PHE A 148 3.36 1.29 -2.93
N MET A 149 2.39 2.21 -2.92
CA MET A 149 1.49 2.45 -4.03
C MET A 149 1.76 3.87 -4.55
N GLY A 150 2.33 3.95 -5.76
CA GLY A 150 2.71 5.21 -6.40
C GLY A 150 1.91 5.49 -7.67
N ALA A 151 1.47 6.73 -7.91
CA ALA A 151 0.78 7.09 -9.16
C ALA A 151 1.73 7.24 -10.38
N ASN A 152 3.04 7.03 -10.18
CA ASN A 152 4.10 7.24 -11.17
C ASN A 152 4.83 5.93 -11.57
N GLN A 153 5.51 5.93 -12.72
CA GLN A 153 6.25 4.77 -13.25
C GLN A 153 7.44 4.36 -12.37
N ASP A 154 7.80 5.18 -11.39
CA ASP A 154 8.94 4.96 -10.50
C ASP A 154 8.54 4.42 -9.12
N ALA A 155 7.27 4.07 -8.89
CA ALA A 155 6.78 3.57 -7.59
C ALA A 155 7.62 2.41 -7.03
N ILE A 156 8.06 1.50 -7.91
CA ILE A 156 8.93 0.37 -7.56
C ILE A 156 10.32 0.84 -7.12
N LEU A 157 10.90 1.81 -7.83
CA LEU A 157 12.23 2.35 -7.54
C LEU A 157 12.22 3.19 -6.26
N VAL A 158 11.20 4.04 -6.08
CA VAL A 158 11.00 4.83 -4.86
C VAL A 158 10.76 3.91 -3.67
N GLY A 159 9.90 2.90 -3.82
CA GLY A 159 9.69 1.88 -2.78
C GLY A 159 10.99 1.18 -2.39
N GLU A 160 11.79 0.76 -3.37
CA GLU A 160 13.10 0.11 -3.13
C GLU A 160 14.08 1.04 -2.40
N ASP A 161 14.16 2.32 -2.76
CA ASP A 161 15.00 3.30 -2.07
C ASP A 161 14.60 3.48 -0.60
N LEU A 162 13.32 3.27 -0.29
CA LEU A 162 12.75 3.31 1.06
C LEU A 162 12.74 1.96 1.77
N GLY A 163 13.32 0.91 1.19
CA GLY A 163 13.43 -0.43 1.79
C GLY A 163 12.19 -1.32 1.60
N VAL A 164 11.19 -0.86 0.84
CA VAL A 164 10.02 -1.64 0.45
C VAL A 164 10.40 -2.57 -0.70
N PRO A 165 10.08 -3.87 -0.64
CA PRO A 165 10.33 -4.79 -1.73
C PRO A 165 9.68 -4.39 -3.05
N LYS A 166 10.33 -4.76 -4.16
CA LYS A 166 9.75 -4.58 -5.50
C LYS A 166 8.43 -5.32 -5.67
N ASN A 167 8.35 -6.54 -5.16
CA ASN A 167 7.16 -7.39 -5.26
C ASN A 167 5.97 -6.81 -4.49
N SER A 168 6.19 -6.01 -3.44
CA SER A 168 5.15 -5.31 -2.67
C SER A 168 4.99 -3.82 -3.03
N SER A 169 5.59 -3.37 -4.14
CA SER A 169 5.41 -2.02 -4.68
C SER A 169 4.62 -2.06 -5.98
N VAL A 170 3.66 -1.16 -6.18
CA VAL A 170 2.79 -1.11 -7.37
C VAL A 170 2.58 0.31 -7.87
N THR A 171 2.60 0.47 -9.19
CA THR A 171 2.21 1.72 -9.85
C THR A 171 0.72 1.69 -10.15
N PHE A 172 0.00 2.77 -9.84
CA PHE A 172 -1.40 2.92 -10.20
C PHE A 172 -1.62 4.14 -11.12
N SER A 173 -2.74 4.15 -11.85
CA SER A 173 -3.16 5.33 -12.62
C SER A 173 -3.95 6.31 -11.76
N TYR A 174 -3.75 7.62 -11.95
CA TYR A 174 -4.53 8.70 -11.33
C TYR A 174 -6.05 8.60 -11.55
N SER A 175 -6.50 7.81 -12.51
CA SER A 175 -7.93 7.58 -12.74
C SER A 175 -8.61 6.91 -11.54
N SER A 176 -9.88 7.24 -11.29
CA SER A 176 -10.68 6.59 -10.24
C SER A 176 -10.66 5.06 -10.35
N GLN A 177 -10.70 4.54 -11.58
CA GLN A 177 -10.62 3.10 -11.85
C GLN A 177 -9.26 2.51 -11.46
N GLY A 178 -8.16 3.21 -11.76
CA GLY A 178 -6.80 2.79 -11.41
C GLY A 178 -6.60 2.70 -9.90
N VAL A 179 -7.05 3.71 -9.16
CA VAL A 179 -7.01 3.75 -7.69
C VAL A 179 -7.84 2.62 -7.08
N GLN A 180 -9.07 2.43 -7.54
CA GLN A 180 -9.94 1.36 -7.08
C GLN A 180 -9.33 -0.03 -7.33
N SER A 181 -8.82 -0.27 -8.55
CA SER A 181 -8.17 -1.53 -8.89
C SER A 181 -6.91 -1.76 -8.04
N ALA A 182 -6.07 -0.74 -7.87
CA ALA A 182 -4.86 -0.87 -7.08
C ALA A 182 -5.15 -1.18 -5.60
N LEU A 183 -6.14 -0.51 -5.00
CA LEU A 183 -6.55 -0.77 -3.61
C LEU A 183 -7.21 -2.16 -3.46
N ARG A 184 -7.98 -2.61 -4.46
CA ARG A 184 -8.50 -3.98 -4.51
C ARG A 184 -7.38 -5.01 -4.56
N CYS A 185 -6.44 -4.87 -5.50
CA CYS A 185 -5.28 -5.76 -5.62
C CYS A 185 -4.43 -5.76 -4.33
N MET A 186 -4.31 -4.62 -3.67
CA MET A 186 -3.66 -4.51 -2.37
C MET A 186 -4.41 -5.32 -1.29
N SER A 187 -5.74 -5.19 -1.21
CA SER A 187 -6.60 -6.00 -0.31
C SER A 187 -6.44 -7.50 -0.57
N ASP A 188 -6.41 -7.90 -1.83
CA ASP A 188 -6.22 -9.30 -2.23
C ASP A 188 -4.84 -9.83 -1.81
N ALA A 189 -3.78 -9.05 -2.03
CA ALA A 189 -2.43 -9.39 -1.62
C ALA A 189 -2.33 -9.55 -0.09
N VAL A 190 -2.89 -8.61 0.67
CA VAL A 190 -2.97 -8.70 2.14
C VAL A 190 -3.74 -9.96 2.56
N THR A 191 -4.86 -10.26 1.91
CA THR A 191 -5.69 -11.44 2.20
C THR A 191 -4.93 -12.75 1.95
N ARG A 192 -4.16 -12.85 0.85
CA ARG A 192 -3.33 -14.03 0.56
C ARG A 192 -2.29 -14.27 1.66
N THR A 193 -1.59 -13.21 2.07
CA THR A 193 -0.56 -13.29 3.11
C THR A 193 -1.17 -13.57 4.49
N ARG A 194 -2.30 -12.92 4.81
CA ARG A 194 -3.07 -13.15 6.05
C ARG A 194 -3.50 -14.62 6.18
N ASN A 195 -3.98 -15.22 5.09
CA ASN A 195 -4.46 -16.60 5.06
C ASN A 195 -3.33 -17.63 4.90
N GLY A 196 -2.06 -17.21 4.94
CA GLY A 196 -0.90 -18.10 4.83
C GLY A 196 -0.69 -18.71 3.45
N LYS A 197 -1.40 -18.23 2.41
CA LYS A 197 -1.17 -18.66 1.02
C LYS A 197 0.19 -18.18 0.52
N ASN A 198 0.60 -16.98 0.97
CA ASN A 198 1.89 -16.39 0.66
C ASN A 198 2.61 -16.06 1.98
N SER A 199 3.93 -16.24 2.02
CA SER A 199 4.75 -15.91 3.18
C SER A 199 4.93 -14.40 3.36
N GLU A 200 4.95 -13.66 2.25
CA GLU A 200 5.16 -12.21 2.18
C GLU A 200 4.09 -11.60 1.27
N ILE A 201 4.01 -10.26 1.25
CA ILE A 201 3.10 -9.56 0.34
C ILE A 201 3.74 -9.43 -1.04
N GLU A 202 3.00 -9.83 -2.07
CA GLU A 202 3.43 -9.68 -3.44
C GLU A 202 2.26 -9.45 -4.41
N PHE A 203 2.51 -8.58 -5.39
CA PHE A 203 1.64 -8.35 -6.53
C PHE A 203 2.05 -9.20 -7.72
N THR A 204 1.08 -9.91 -8.28
CA THR A 204 1.18 -10.63 -9.54
C THR A 204 1.34 -9.65 -10.72
N GLN A 205 1.78 -10.17 -11.88
CA GLN A 205 1.86 -9.36 -13.10
C GLN A 205 0.48 -8.83 -13.52
N GLN A 206 -0.57 -9.64 -13.37
CA GLN A 206 -1.95 -9.25 -13.67
C GLN A 206 -2.42 -8.10 -12.78
N GLU A 207 -2.18 -8.16 -11.47
CA GLU A 207 -2.55 -7.09 -10.54
C GLU A 207 -1.80 -5.77 -10.82
N ARG A 208 -0.52 -5.87 -11.22
CA ARG A 208 0.26 -4.69 -11.66
C ARG A 208 -0.31 -4.08 -12.93
N PHE A 209 -0.69 -4.92 -13.89
CA PHE A 209 -1.34 -4.48 -15.12
C PHE A 209 -2.67 -3.77 -14.80
N GLU A 210 -3.57 -4.41 -14.06
CA GLU A 210 -4.87 -3.85 -13.65
C GLU A 210 -4.77 -2.53 -12.90
N SER A 211 -3.74 -2.37 -12.07
CA SER A 211 -3.51 -1.13 -11.32
C SER A 211 -3.07 0.03 -12.22
N SER A 212 -2.28 -0.28 -13.26
CA SER A 212 -1.71 0.71 -14.20
C SER A 212 -2.62 1.07 -15.37
N CYS A 213 -3.64 0.27 -15.65
CA CYS A 213 -4.52 0.45 -16.80
C CYS A 213 -5.49 1.62 -16.64
N VAL A 214 -5.70 2.35 -17.73
CA VAL A 214 -6.81 3.29 -17.90
C VAL A 214 -7.74 2.69 -18.94
N GLU A 215 -8.94 2.29 -18.54
CA GLU A 215 -9.99 1.95 -19.50
C GLU A 215 -10.38 3.25 -20.26
N PRO A 216 -10.38 3.24 -21.60
CA PRO A 216 -10.70 4.43 -22.39
C PRO A 216 -12.16 4.83 -22.20
N HIS A 217 -12.39 6.08 -21.78
CA HIS A 217 -13.72 6.70 -21.90
C HIS A 217 -14.02 7.03 -23.38
N SER A 218 -15.11 6.45 -23.90
CA SER A 218 -15.78 6.72 -25.18
C SER A 218 -15.22 6.04 -26.46
N ASN A 219 -16.03 5.12 -27.02
CA ASN A 219 -16.23 4.68 -28.41
C ASN A 219 -15.12 4.70 -29.49
N ASN A 220 -13.84 4.85 -29.15
CA ASN A 220 -12.73 4.50 -30.01
C ASN A 220 -11.73 3.67 -29.21
N MET A 221 -11.64 2.39 -29.54
CA MET A 221 -10.67 1.47 -28.94
C MET A 221 -9.25 2.02 -29.14
N PRO A 222 -8.43 2.18 -28.09
CA PRO A 222 -6.99 2.28 -28.24
C PRO A 222 -6.42 0.88 -28.53
N GLU A 223 -5.59 0.78 -29.56
CA GLU A 223 -4.91 -0.46 -30.01
C GLU A 223 -3.86 -1.02 -29.03
N ARG A 224 -4.08 -0.96 -27.71
CA ARG A 224 -3.15 -1.54 -26.71
C ARG A 224 -3.79 -2.36 -25.58
N CYS A 225 -5.06 -2.73 -25.71
CA CYS A 225 -5.70 -3.65 -24.75
C CYS A 225 -5.62 -5.15 -25.11
N ASN A 226 -4.94 -5.53 -26.19
CA ASN A 226 -4.72 -6.95 -26.54
C ASN A 226 -3.24 -7.33 -26.45
N ALA A 227 -2.76 -7.65 -25.25
CA ALA A 227 -1.54 -8.44 -25.09
C ALA A 227 -1.47 -9.12 -23.71
N TYR A 228 -2.50 -9.90 -23.37
CA TYR A 228 -2.28 -11.06 -22.50
C TYR A 228 -3.22 -12.18 -22.95
N SER A 229 -2.68 -13.11 -23.74
CA SER A 229 -3.29 -14.41 -23.98
C SER A 229 -2.50 -15.42 -23.16
N PRO A 230 -3.10 -16.10 -22.17
CA PRO A 230 -2.40 -17.09 -21.34
C PRO A 230 -1.88 -18.31 -22.11
N GLU A 231 -2.19 -18.43 -23.40
CA GLU A 231 -1.93 -19.63 -24.22
C GLU A 231 -0.56 -19.64 -24.93
N GLN A 232 0.33 -18.66 -24.71
CA GLN A 232 1.62 -18.62 -25.42
C GLN A 232 2.86 -19.02 -24.59
N ASP A 233 2.75 -19.23 -23.27
CA ASP A 233 3.90 -19.66 -22.44
C ASP A 233 4.01 -21.18 -22.24
N ASP A 234 3.01 -21.97 -22.65
CA ASP A 234 3.01 -23.44 -22.45
C ASP A 234 3.62 -24.25 -23.63
N MET A 235 4.15 -23.60 -24.67
CA MET A 235 4.74 -24.30 -25.83
C MET A 235 6.26 -24.20 -25.97
N GLU A 236 6.97 -23.42 -25.17
CA GLU A 236 8.44 -23.33 -25.25
C GLU A 236 9.21 -24.25 -24.29
N SER A 237 8.54 -24.97 -23.39
CA SER A 237 9.20 -25.94 -22.49
C SER A 237 9.22 -27.39 -22.99
N GLN A 238 9.01 -27.64 -24.29
CA GLN A 238 9.12 -28.99 -24.88
C GLN A 238 10.11 -29.15 -26.04
N ASN A 239 10.93 -28.15 -26.36
CA ASN A 239 12.05 -28.36 -27.27
C ASN A 239 13.27 -27.56 -26.81
N TYR A 240 14.08 -28.15 -25.92
CA TYR A 240 15.53 -28.32 -26.05
C TYR A 240 16.11 -29.07 -24.85
#